data_AF-A0A9E5SAJ2-F1
#
_entry.id   AF-A0A9E5SAJ2-F1
#
_cell.length_a   1.000
_cell.length_b   1.000
_cell.length_c   1.000
_cell.angle_alpha   90.00
_cell.angle_beta   90.00
_cell.angle_gamma   90.00
#
_symmetry.space_group_name_H-M   'P 1'
#
loop_
_entity.id
_entity.type
_entity.pdbx_description
1 polymer ?
#
loop_
_entity_poly.entity_id
_entity_poly.type
_entity_poly.pdbx_seq_one_letter_code
_entity_poly.pdbx_strand_id
1 'polypeptide(L)'
;MIISSQQIQMVLRLYGGQKLQAAGEQKTGETDKSDVQQGDRADFSAEAVDHKKLREVVLNAPEVREELVQKIKTALEKGEYQVSAEDVADKILGRLLMDRLL
;
A
#
# COMPACT_ATOMS: atom_id res chain seq x y z
N MET A 1 14.29 2.31 30.59
CA MET A 1 14.83 1.78 29.32
C MET A 1 15.00 0.28 29.51
N ILE A 2 14.14 -0.55 28.92
CA ILE A 2 14.16 -2.01 29.13
C ILE A 2 14.36 -2.63 27.75
N ILE A 3 15.55 -3.17 27.51
CA ILE A 3 15.88 -3.91 26.30
C ILE A 3 15.27 -5.31 26.45
N SER A 4 14.48 -5.73 25.46
CA SER A 4 13.76 -7.01 25.47
C SER A 4 14.72 -8.18 25.24
N SER A 5 14.51 -9.29 25.94
CA SER A 5 15.27 -10.54 25.77
C SER A 5 15.23 -11.08 24.33
N GLN A 6 14.21 -10.72 23.55
CA GLN A 6 14.12 -11.05 22.12
C GLN A 6 15.14 -10.26 21.27
N GLN A 7 15.42 -9.00 21.63
CA GLN A 7 16.40 -8.17 20.93
C GLN A 7 17.82 -8.71 21.15
N ILE A 8 18.09 -9.25 22.34
CA ILE A 8 19.37 -9.88 22.68
C ILE A 8 19.57 -11.18 21.89
N GLN A 9 18.53 -12.00 21.73
CA GLN A 9 18.61 -13.24 20.94
C GLN A 9 18.90 -12.97 19.45
N MET A 10 18.37 -11.88 18.91
CA MET A 10 18.63 -11.45 17.54
C MET A 10 20.10 -11.10 17.33
N VAL A 11 20.69 -10.32 18.25
CA VAL A 11 22.11 -9.94 18.18
C VAL A 11 23.03 -11.15 18.36
N LEU A 12 22.68 -12.08 19.26
CA LEU A 12 23.47 -13.32 19.45
C LEU A 12 23.47 -14.21 18.21
N ARG A 13 22.34 -14.32 17.48
CA ARG A 13 22.27 -15.10 16.24
C ARG A 13 23.11 -14.48 15.13
N LEU A 14 23.09 -13.15 15.00
CA LEU A 14 23.89 -12.43 14.02
C LEU A 14 25.40 -12.61 14.26
N TYR A 15 25.84 -12.54 15.52
CA TYR A 15 27.25 -12.77 15.86
C TYR A 15 27.66 -14.27 15.84
N GLY A 16 26.75 -15.17 16.21
CA GLY A 16 27.00 -16.61 16.25
C GLY A 16 27.09 -17.26 14.86
N GLY A 17 26.37 -16.74 13.87
CA GLY A 17 26.37 -17.26 12.50
C GLY A 17 27.68 -17.07 11.74
N GLN A 18 28.53 -16.11 12.16
CA GLN A 18 29.78 -15.79 11.48
C GLN A 18 30.94 -16.75 11.80
N LYS A 19 30.84 -17.59 12.85
CA LYS A 19 31.89 -18.55 13.22
C LYS A 19 31.76 -19.95 12.61
N LEU A 20 30.71 -20.23 11.85
CA LEU A 20 30.42 -21.59 11.34
C LEU A 20 30.76 -21.80 9.85
N GLN A 21 31.22 -20.78 9.12
CA GLN A 21 31.51 -20.89 7.67
C GLN A 21 33.00 -21.00 7.31
N ALA A 22 33.91 -21.16 8.30
CA ALA A 22 35.35 -21.24 8.08
C ALA A 22 35.93 -22.68 8.00
N ALA A 23 35.12 -23.70 7.70
CA ALA A 23 35.62 -25.07 7.52
C ALA A 23 34.80 -25.83 6.46
N GLY A 24 35.32 -25.92 5.23
CA GLY A 24 34.78 -26.82 4.19
C GLY A 24 34.96 -26.35 2.75
N GLU A 25 36.12 -26.67 2.18
CA GLU A 25 36.48 -26.80 0.74
C GLU A 25 35.43 -27.57 -0.09
N GLN A 26 35.28 -27.54 -1.42
CA GLN A 26 35.89 -26.92 -2.62
C GLN A 26 34.97 -27.32 -3.81
N LYS A 27 34.89 -26.51 -4.89
CA LYS A 27 35.10 -26.91 -6.32
C LYS A 27 34.60 -25.85 -7.34
N THR A 28 35.59 -25.26 -8.02
CA THR A 28 35.75 -24.95 -9.46
C THR A 28 34.62 -24.31 -10.29
N GLY A 29 34.93 -23.16 -10.91
CA GLY A 29 34.44 -22.79 -12.26
C GLY A 29 33.98 -21.34 -12.45
N GLU A 30 34.90 -20.49 -12.92
CA GLU A 30 34.76 -19.19 -13.60
C GLU A 30 33.73 -18.13 -13.15
N THR A 31 34.32 -17.01 -12.75
CA THR A 31 33.76 -15.69 -12.43
C THR A 31 33.10 -14.99 -13.61
N ASP A 32 31.84 -14.62 -13.45
CA ASP A 32 31.39 -13.28 -13.82
C ASP A 32 30.98 -12.53 -12.54
N LYS A 33 31.82 -11.59 -12.14
CA LYS A 33 31.68 -10.80 -10.92
C LYS A 33 30.57 -9.77 -11.13
N SER A 34 29.34 -10.13 -10.82
CA SER A 34 28.38 -9.14 -10.36
C SER A 34 28.58 -8.99 -8.86
N ASP A 35 29.18 -7.86 -8.48
CA ASP A 35 29.27 -7.38 -7.11
C ASP A 35 27.84 -7.16 -6.59
N VAL A 36 27.21 -8.24 -6.14
CA VAL A 36 25.91 -8.18 -5.47
C VAL A 36 26.21 -7.68 -4.06
N GLN A 37 26.24 -6.36 -3.92
CA GLN A 37 25.98 -5.70 -2.65
C GLN A 37 24.67 -6.27 -2.10
N GLN A 38 24.78 -7.24 -1.21
CA GLN A 38 23.65 -7.81 -0.50
C GLN A 38 23.26 -6.80 0.58
N GLY A 39 22.71 -5.68 0.13
CA GLY A 39 22.08 -4.69 1.00
C GLY A 39 20.90 -5.32 1.74
N ASP A 40 20.61 -4.78 2.92
CA ASP A 40 19.44 -5.17 3.72
C ASP A 40 18.18 -5.17 2.84
N ARG A 41 17.55 -6.34 2.70
CA ARG A 41 16.25 -6.47 2.06
C ARG A 41 15.17 -6.18 3.10
N ALA A 42 14.51 -5.04 2.94
CA ALA A 42 13.27 -4.73 3.66
C ALA A 42 12.08 -5.33 2.90
N ASP A 43 11.55 -6.45 3.40
CA ASP A 43 10.31 -7.03 2.90
C ASP A 43 9.10 -6.33 3.55
N PHE A 44 8.23 -5.75 2.72
CA PHE A 44 7.00 -5.12 3.19
C PHE A 44 5.94 -6.19 3.50
N SER A 45 5.04 -5.91 4.45
CA SER A 45 3.88 -6.78 4.67
C SER A 45 2.99 -6.80 3.42
N ALA A 46 2.23 -7.88 3.24
CA ALA A 46 1.33 -8.04 2.11
C ALA A 46 0.33 -6.87 2.01
N GLU A 47 -0.20 -6.43 3.15
CA GLU A 47 -1.13 -5.31 3.25
C GLU A 47 -0.51 -3.99 2.80
N ALA A 48 0.76 -3.75 3.13
CA ALA A 48 1.47 -2.53 2.73
C ALA A 48 1.70 -2.49 1.21
N VAL A 49 1.95 -3.66 0.59
CA VAL A 49 2.08 -3.78 -0.86
C VAL A 49 0.74 -3.53 -1.55
N ASP A 50 -0.34 -4.10 -1.04
CA ASP A 50 -1.67 -3.93 -1.61
C ASP A 50 -2.16 -2.49 -1.48
N HIS A 51 -1.92 -1.85 -0.33
CA HIS A 51 -2.24 -0.44 -0.13
C HIS A 51 -1.49 0.48 -1.11
N LYS A 52 -0.21 0.21 -1.39
CA LYS A 52 0.56 0.96 -2.40
C LYS A 52 -0.07 0.82 -3.79
N LYS A 53 -0.40 -0.41 -4.22
CA LYS A 53 -1.05 -0.66 -5.52
C LYS A 53 -2.40 0.04 -5.62
N LEU A 54 -3.24 -0.06 -4.58
CA LEU A 54 -4.55 0.61 -4.53
C LEU A 54 -4.40 2.13 -4.62
N ARG A 55 -3.45 2.71 -3.88
CA ARG A 55 -3.17 4.15 -3.92
C ARG A 55 -2.75 4.59 -5.32
N GLU A 56 -1.87 3.84 -5.99
CA GLU A 56 -1.45 4.14 -7.36
C GLU A 56 -2.62 4.09 -8.34
N VAL A 57 -3.50 3.10 -8.22
CA VAL A 57 -4.70 2.99 -9.06
C VAL A 57 -5.64 4.18 -8.83
N VAL A 58 -5.85 4.59 -7.59
CA VAL A 58 -6.70 5.75 -7.26
C VAL A 58 -6.11 7.06 -7.80
N LEU A 59 -4.79 7.24 -7.71
CA LEU A 59 -4.12 8.44 -8.21
C LEU A 59 -4.11 8.52 -9.74
N ASN A 60 -4.04 7.38 -10.42
CA ASN A 60 -4.09 7.31 -11.87
C ASN A 60 -5.53 7.27 -12.42
N ALA A 61 -6.54 7.21 -11.56
CA ALA A 61 -7.93 7.24 -11.99
C ALA A 61 -8.25 8.60 -12.62
N PRO A 62 -9.13 8.63 -13.64
CA PRO A 62 -9.53 9.90 -14.25
C PRO A 62 -10.26 10.77 -13.24
N GLU A 63 -9.98 12.08 -13.28
CA GLU A 63 -10.64 13.06 -12.42
C GLU A 63 -12.16 13.05 -12.61
N VAL A 64 -12.62 12.84 -13.85
CA VAL A 64 -14.03 12.75 -14.21
C VAL A 64 -14.38 11.34 -14.65
N ARG A 65 -15.42 10.78 -14.02
CA ARG A 65 -16.03 9.51 -14.44
C ARG A 65 -17.06 9.78 -15.54
N GLU A 66 -16.58 9.88 -16.78
CA GLU A 66 -17.41 10.18 -17.95
C GLU A 66 -18.63 9.26 -18.09
N GLU A 67 -18.48 7.96 -17.85
CA GLU A 67 -19.58 6.99 -17.90
C GLU A 67 -20.75 7.40 -16.98
N LEU A 68 -20.45 7.78 -15.74
CA LEU A 68 -21.46 8.18 -14.76
C LEU A 68 -22.13 9.49 -15.18
N VAL A 69 -21.34 10.44 -15.69
CA VAL A 69 -21.86 11.73 -16.16
C VAL A 69 -22.82 11.52 -17.32
N GLN A 70 -22.44 10.70 -18.31
CA GLN A 70 -23.30 10.41 -19.45
C GLN A 70 -24.59 9.70 -19.02
N LYS A 71 -24.49 8.71 -18.13
CA LYS A 71 -25.67 8.03 -17.57
C LYS A 71 -26.66 8.99 -16.92
N ILE A 72 -26.16 9.91 -16.09
CA ILE A 72 -27.00 10.91 -15.42
C ILE A 72 -27.61 11.87 -16.45
N LYS A 73 -26.83 12.35 -17.42
CA LYS A 73 -27.33 13.22 -18.50
C LYS A 73 -28.48 12.56 -19.27
N THR A 74 -28.29 11.30 -19.68
CA THR A 74 -29.34 10.56 -20.39
C THR A 74 -30.59 10.37 -19.53
N ALA A 75 -30.45 10.08 -18.24
CA ALA A 75 -31.60 9.98 -17.34
C ALA A 75 -32.33 11.32 -17.18
N LEU A 76 -31.60 12.43 -17.18
CA LEU A 76 -32.14 13.79 -17.12
C LEU A 76 -32.93 14.12 -18.40
N GLU A 77 -32.37 13.84 -19.57
CA GLU A 77 -33.00 14.06 -20.89
C GLU A 77 -34.29 13.26 -21.06
N LYS A 78 -34.34 12.05 -20.51
CA LYS A 78 -35.54 11.20 -20.52
C LYS A 78 -36.58 11.58 -19.46
N GLY A 79 -36.25 12.48 -18.53
CA GLY A 79 -37.11 12.81 -17.39
C GLY A 79 -37.22 11.67 -16.35
N GLU A 80 -36.33 10.68 -16.39
CA GLU A 80 -36.30 9.53 -15.48
C GLU A 80 -35.45 9.80 -14.23
N TYR A 81 -34.74 10.93 -14.20
CA TYR A 81 -33.95 11.33 -13.05
C TYR A 81 -34.83 11.99 -12.00
N GLN A 82 -35.22 11.20 -10.99
CA GLN A 82 -36.03 11.66 -9.87
C GLN A 82 -35.21 11.67 -8.58
N VAL A 83 -35.18 12.81 -7.91
CA VAL A 83 -34.50 12.98 -6.61
C VAL A 83 -35.55 13.39 -5.58
N SER A 84 -35.56 12.72 -4.43
CA SER A 84 -36.48 13.05 -3.34
C SER A 84 -36.00 14.29 -2.59
N ALA A 85 -36.91 15.00 -1.92
CA ALA A 85 -36.55 16.16 -1.11
C ALA A 85 -35.69 15.74 0.11
N GLU A 86 -35.95 14.55 0.63
CA GLU A 86 -35.22 13.90 1.71
C GLU A 86 -33.76 13.64 1.31
N ASP A 87 -33.51 13.07 0.12
CA ASP A 87 -32.15 12.83 -0.38
C ASP A 87 -31.35 14.14 -0.46
N VAL A 88 -31.99 15.23 -0.88
CA VAL A 88 -31.36 16.55 -0.96
C VAL A 88 -31.03 17.08 0.44
N ALA A 89 -31.98 17.00 1.37
CA ALA A 89 -31.79 17.43 2.74
C ALA A 89 -30.65 16.68 3.43
N ASP A 90 -30.58 15.35 3.24
CA ASP A 90 -29.52 14.51 3.80
C ASP A 90 -28.12 14.91 3.29
N LYS A 91 -28.00 15.24 1.99
CA LYS A 91 -26.73 15.72 1.44
C LYS A 91 -26.33 17.09 1.98
N ILE A 92 -27.29 18.01 2.14
CA ILE A 92 -27.04 19.34 2.72
C ILE A 92 -26.56 19.20 4.16
N LEU A 93 -27.29 18.44 4.99
CA LEU A 93 -26.93 18.22 6.39
C LEU A 93 -25.60 17.47 6.53
N GLY A 94 -25.39 16.42 5.74
CA GLY A 94 -24.13 15.69 5.71
C GLY A 94 -22.94 16.59 5.38
N ARG A 95 -23.10 17.51 4.44
CA ARG A 95 -22.05 18.49 4.11
C ARG A 95 -21.76 19.45 5.27
N LEU A 96 -22.81 20.01 5.87
CA LEU A 96 -22.69 20.93 7.01
C LEU A 96 -22.01 20.28 8.22
N LEU A 97 -22.31 19.00 8.49
CA LEU A 97 -21.68 18.25 9.58
C LEU A 97 -20.19 18.03 9.31
N MET A 98 -19.82 17.67 8.08
CA MET A 98 -18.41 17.44 7.72
C MET A 98 -17.58 18.72 7.78
N ASP A 99 -18.11 19.83 7.30
CA ASP A 99 -17.43 21.13 7.36
C ASP A 99 -17.24 21.63 8.81
N ARG A 100 -18.01 21.13 9.78
CA ARG A 100 -17.85 21.47 11.21
C ARG A 100 -16.87 20.56 11.96
N LEU A 101 -16.69 19.33 11.49
CA LEU A 101 -15.84 18.32 12.12
C LEU A 101 -14.39 18.40 11.65
N LEU A 102 -14.15 18.99 10.47
CA LEU A 102 -12.82 19.31 9.93
C LEU A 102 -12.35 20.67 10.43
#